data_AF-A0A973L1Y2-F1
#
_entry.id   AF-A0A973L1Y2-F1
#
_cell.length_a   1.000
_cell.length_b   1.000
_cell.length_c   1.000
_cell.angle_alpha   90.00
_cell.angle_beta   90.00
_cell.angle_gamma   90.00
#
_symmetry.space_group_name_H-M   'P 1'
#
loop_
_entity.id
_entity.type
_entity.pdbx_description
1 polymer ?
#
loop_
_entity_poly.entity_id
_entity_poly.type
_entity_poly.pdbx_seq_one_letter_code
_entity_poly.pdbx_strand_id
1 'polypeptide(L)'
;MATAEHSMSLQELLPPVHRRRTRIGLVSGGLGTYWPQFPGLLPQLKESAAYVAERLGQLDAEVTDVGFISDAQEGAVAAEELRRADCDLIVLFLTTYLTSS
;
A
#
# COMPACT_ATOMS: atom_id res chain seq x y z
N MET A 1 -39.87 21.25 42.80
CA MET A 1 -39.72 20.89 41.38
C MET A 1 -38.25 20.56 41.13
N ALA A 2 -37.85 19.30 41.32
CA ALA A 2 -36.49 18.86 41.10
C ALA A 2 -36.21 18.80 39.59
N THR A 3 -35.27 19.63 39.14
CA THR A 3 -34.74 19.60 37.78
C THR A 3 -33.92 18.32 37.61
N ALA A 4 -34.39 17.42 36.74
CA ALA A 4 -33.63 16.24 36.37
C ALA A 4 -32.39 16.68 35.57
N GLU A 5 -31.21 16.57 36.19
CA GLU A 5 -29.93 16.65 35.49
C GLU A 5 -29.91 15.52 34.44
N HIS A 6 -30.04 15.90 33.17
CA HIS A 6 -29.84 14.99 32.06
C HIS A 6 -28.34 14.67 31.98
N SER A 7 -27.92 13.62 32.67
CA SER A 7 -26.60 13.04 32.49
C SER A 7 -26.59 12.29 31.15
N MET A 8 -26.20 12.98 30.08
CA MET A 8 -25.88 12.32 28.82
C MET A 8 -24.61 11.48 28.99
N SER A 9 -24.62 10.29 28.42
CA SER A 9 -23.47 9.39 28.40
C SER A 9 -22.35 9.97 27.54
N LEU A 10 -21.11 9.60 27.85
CA LEU A 10 -19.94 10.02 27.09
C LEU A 10 -20.04 9.63 25.60
N GLN A 11 -20.74 8.53 25.30
CA GLN A 11 -20.96 8.01 23.95
C GLN A 11 -21.90 8.89 23.13
N GLU A 12 -22.88 9.53 23.77
CA GLU A 12 -23.79 10.49 23.12
C GLU A 12 -23.09 11.83 22.87
N LEU A 13 -22.20 12.24 23.79
CA LEU A 13 -21.39 13.45 23.63
C LEU A 13 -20.27 13.28 22.60
N LEU A 14 -19.78 12.05 22.41
CA LEU A 14 -18.67 11.72 21.52
C LEU A 14 -19.00 10.45 20.71
N PRO A 15 -19.86 10.55 19.69
CA PRO A 15 -20.16 9.41 18.84
C PRO A 15 -18.87 8.91 18.16
N PRO A 16 -18.60 7.58 18.16
CA PRO A 16 -17.43 7.02 17.51
C PRO A 16 -17.40 7.37 16.02
N VAL A 17 -16.26 7.87 15.54
CA VAL A 17 -16.04 8.09 14.10
C VAL A 17 -15.60 6.77 13.48
N HIS A 18 -16.46 6.19 12.65
CA HIS A 18 -16.10 5.07 11.80
C HIS A 18 -15.28 5.57 10.62
N ARG A 19 -13.99 5.21 10.59
CA ARG A 19 -13.15 5.46 9.43
C ARG A 19 -13.39 4.37 8.39
N ARG A 20 -13.33 4.76 7.12
CA ARG A 20 -13.26 3.78 6.02
C ARG A 20 -11.98 2.95 6.16
N ARG A 21 -11.99 1.75 5.57
CA ARG A 21 -10.80 0.92 5.48
C ARG A 21 -9.71 1.65 4.70
N THR A 22 -8.47 1.58 5.18
CA THR A 22 -7.31 2.27 4.57
C THR A 22 -7.01 1.63 3.22
N ARG A 23 -6.87 2.44 2.16
CA ARG A 23 -6.47 1.97 0.83
C ARG A 23 -4.96 2.09 0.68
N ILE A 24 -4.30 0.94 0.56
CA ILE A 24 -2.84 0.84 0.39
C ILE A 24 -2.55 0.48 -1.05
N GLY A 25 -1.78 1.32 -1.73
CA GLY A 25 -1.15 0.97 -3.00
C GLY A 25 0.21 0.33 -2.75
N LEU A 26 0.51 -0.79 -3.40
CA LEU A 26 1.81 -1.45 -3.38
C LEU A 26 2.41 -1.42 -4.79
N VAL A 27 3.66 -0.97 -4.90
CA VAL A 27 4.50 -1.20 -6.07
C VAL A 27 5.83 -1.77 -5.59
N SER A 28 6.28 -2.83 -6.25
CA SER A 28 7.58 -3.44 -6.00
C SER A 28 8.52 -3.13 -7.16
N GLY A 29 9.83 -3.16 -6.95
CA GLY A 29 10.75 -2.96 -8.08
C GLY A 29 12.21 -3.24 -7.80
N GLY A 30 12.98 -3.30 -8.90
CA GLY A 30 14.44 -3.39 -8.91
C GLY A 30 14.99 -3.00 -10.28
N LEU A 31 16.25 -2.56 -10.38
CA LEU A 31 16.81 -2.07 -11.63
C LEU A 31 16.96 -3.21 -12.66
N GLY A 32 16.34 -3.04 -13.83
CA GLY A 32 16.27 -4.08 -14.86
C GLY A 32 17.61 -4.54 -15.45
N THR A 33 18.67 -3.75 -15.29
CA THR A 33 20.02 -4.11 -15.75
C THR A 33 20.56 -5.37 -15.10
N TYR A 34 20.05 -5.78 -13.94
CA TYR A 34 20.46 -6.99 -13.25
C TYR A 34 19.88 -8.29 -13.82
N TRP A 35 18.73 -8.24 -14.50
CA TRP A 35 18.02 -9.44 -14.98
C TRP A 35 18.87 -10.35 -15.88
N PRO A 36 19.62 -9.85 -16.88
CA PRO A 36 20.52 -10.70 -17.67
C PRO A 36 21.80 -11.10 -16.92
N GLN A 37 22.20 -10.38 -15.87
CA GLN A 37 23.42 -10.67 -15.10
C GLN A 37 23.20 -11.83 -14.12
N PHE A 38 21.98 -11.93 -13.58
CA PHE A 38 21.61 -12.90 -12.55
C PHE A 38 20.25 -13.54 -12.88
N PRO A 39 20.21 -14.59 -13.72
CA PRO A 39 18.95 -15.17 -14.21
C PRO A 39 17.97 -15.65 -13.13
N GLY A 40 18.48 -16.04 -11.95
CA GLY A 40 17.65 -16.47 -10.81
C GLY A 40 17.14 -15.35 -9.92
N LEU A 41 17.62 -14.11 -10.11
CA LEU A 41 17.32 -13.00 -9.21
C LEU A 41 15.87 -12.53 -9.35
N LEU A 42 15.41 -12.21 -10.58
CA LEU A 42 14.07 -11.66 -10.80
C LEU A 42 12.94 -12.57 -10.26
N PRO A 43 12.95 -13.90 -10.48
CA PRO A 43 11.98 -14.80 -9.85
C PRO A 43 11.98 -14.72 -8.32
N GLN A 44 13.16 -14.75 -7.69
CA GLN A 44 13.29 -14.66 -6.23
C GLN A 44 12.78 -13.32 -5.68
N LEU A 45 13.03 -12.22 -6.39
CA LEU A 45 12.54 -10.90 -5.98
C LEU A 45 11.01 -10.78 -6.12
N LYS A 46 10.41 -11.41 -7.14
CA LYS A 46 8.96 -11.49 -7.29
C LYS A 46 8.31 -12.33 -6.18
N GLU A 47 8.95 -13.41 -5.72
CA GLU A 47 8.49 -14.16 -4.55
C GLU A 47 8.50 -13.30 -3.27
N SER A 48 9.56 -12.51 -3.07
CA SER A 48 9.65 -11.55 -1.95
C SER A 48 8.55 -10.49 -2.03
N ALA A 49 8.29 -9.94 -3.22
CA ALA A 49 7.20 -8.99 -3.43
C ALA A 49 5.82 -9.60 -3.14
N ALA A 50 5.57 -10.83 -3.59
CA ALA A 50 4.33 -11.55 -3.31
C ALA A 50 4.13 -11.79 -1.80
N TYR A 51 5.20 -12.14 -1.08
CA TYR A 51 5.16 -12.27 0.37
C TYR A 51 4.79 -10.94 1.06
N VAL A 52 5.35 -9.81 0.62
CA VAL A 52 4.99 -8.49 1.14
C VAL A 52 3.51 -8.16 0.86
N ALA A 53 3.02 -8.43 -0.35
CA ALA A 53 1.62 -8.23 -0.73
C ALA A 53 0.67 -9.06 0.15
N GLU A 54 0.99 -10.33 0.40
CA GLU A 54 0.21 -11.21 1.29
C GLU A 54 0.15 -10.64 2.71
N ARG A 55 1.29 -10.21 3.26
CA ARG A 55 1.37 -9.64 4.61
C ARG A 55 0.59 -8.34 4.74
N LEU A 56 0.59 -7.48 3.71
CA LEU A 56 -0.25 -6.29 3.67
C LEU A 56 -1.73 -6.64 3.59
N GLY A 57 -2.09 -7.66 2.80
CA GLY A 57 -3.48 -8.13 2.67
C GLY A 57 -4.07 -8.74 3.95
N GLN A 58 -3.23 -9.16 4.89
CA GLN A 58 -3.64 -9.62 6.22
C GLN A 58 -4.00 -8.48 7.19
N LEU A 59 -3.73 -7.22 6.82
CA LEU A 59 -4.12 -6.04 7.60
C LEU A 59 -5.60 -5.69 7.37
N ASP A 60 -6.15 -4.83 8.23
CA ASP A 60 -7.46 -4.22 8.01
C ASP A 60 -7.36 -3.09 6.97
N ALA A 61 -6.97 -3.44 5.74
CA ALA A 61 -6.71 -2.53 4.63
C ALA A 61 -7.20 -3.11 3.30
N GLU A 62 -7.50 -2.22 2.34
CA GLU A 62 -7.74 -2.58 0.94
C GLU A 62 -6.42 -2.39 0.19
N VAL A 63 -5.84 -3.48 -0.31
CA VAL A 63 -4.52 -3.45 -0.96
C VAL A 63 -4.68 -3.53 -2.47
N THR A 64 -4.09 -2.58 -3.19
CA THR A 64 -3.94 -2.60 -4.65
C THR A 64 -2.46 -2.78 -4.99
N ASP A 65 -2.07 -3.98 -5.39
CA ASP A 65 -0.72 -4.27 -5.89
C ASP A 65 -0.68 -4.01 -7.41
N VAL A 66 0.16 -3.06 -7.83
CA VAL A 66 0.34 -2.69 -9.25
C VAL A 66 1.54 -3.38 -9.90
N GLY A 67 2.20 -4.28 -9.17
CA GLY A 67 3.20 -5.20 -9.70
C GLY A 67 4.65 -4.76 -9.50
N PHE A 68 5.53 -5.37 -10.31
CA PHE A 68 6.98 -5.25 -10.20
C PHE A 68 7.54 -4.42 -11.37
N ILE A 69 8.14 -3.26 -11.07
CA ILE A 69 8.71 -2.35 -12.06
C ILE A 69 10.24 -2.49 -12.15
N SER A 70 10.77 -2.28 -13.35
CA SER A 70 12.18 -2.44 -13.71
C SER A 70 12.87 -1.14 -14.15
N ASP A 71 12.08 -0.14 -14.50
CA ASP A 71 12.54 1.14 -15.04
C ASP A 71 11.52 2.26 -14.83
N ALA A 72 11.87 3.47 -15.28
CA ALA A 72 11.04 4.67 -15.16
C ALA A 72 9.74 4.60 -15.98
N GLN A 73 9.73 3.90 -17.11
CA GLN A 73 8.54 3.79 -17.96
C GLN A 73 7.50 2.90 -17.28
N GLU A 74 7.92 1.76 -16.75
CA GLU A 74 7.06 0.89 -15.93
C GLU A 74 6.62 1.61 -14.64
N GLY A 75 7.51 2.40 -14.04
CA GLY A 75 7.18 3.26 -12.89
C GLY A 75 6.09 4.28 -13.18
N ALA A 76 6.10 4.92 -14.36
CA ALA A 76 5.07 5.87 -14.77
C ALA A 76 3.69 5.20 -14.95
N VAL A 77 3.66 3.97 -15.51
CA VAL A 77 2.43 3.19 -15.64
C VAL A 77 1.90 2.80 -14.26
N ALA A 78 2.76 2.29 -13.38
CA ALA A 78 2.40 1.94 -12.00
C ALA A 78 1.87 3.16 -11.24
N ALA A 79 2.47 4.34 -11.41
CA ALA A 79 2.02 5.57 -10.78
C ALA A 79 0.60 5.98 -11.22
N GLU A 80 0.26 5.81 -12.51
CA GLU A 80 -1.09 6.11 -13.01
C GLU A 80 -2.13 5.14 -12.43
N GLU A 81 -1.80 3.85 -12.31
CA GLU A 81 -2.68 2.86 -11.67
C GLU A 81 -2.88 3.19 -10.18
N LEU A 82 -1.80 3.51 -9.45
CA LEU A 82 -1.86 3.93 -8.04
C LEU A 82 -2.69 5.20 -7.85
N ARG A 83 -2.59 6.16 -8.79
CA ARG A 83 -3.38 7.39 -8.78
C ARG A 83 -4.88 7.10 -8.96
N ARG A 84 -5.24 6.18 -9.87
CA ARG A 84 -6.63 5.75 -10.09
C ARG A 84 -7.18 4.96 -8.91
N ALA A 85 -6.30 4.20 -8.24
CA ALA A 85 -6.62 3.48 -7.02
C ALA A 85 -6.84 4.41 -5.82
N ASP A 86 -6.57 5.72 -5.93
CA ASP A 86 -6.91 6.75 -4.94
C ASP A 86 -6.50 6.32 -3.51
N CYS A 87 -5.22 5.94 -3.42
CA CYS A 87 -4.61 5.37 -2.23
C CYS A 87 -4.48 6.41 -1.11
N ASP A 88 -4.71 5.97 0.13
CA ASP A 88 -4.38 6.75 1.34
C ASP A 88 -2.86 6.70 1.63
N LEU A 89 -2.25 5.57 1.30
CA LEU A 89 -0.83 5.29 1.50
C LEU A 89 -0.29 4.51 0.30
N ILE A 90 0.90 4.88 -0.15
CA ILE A 90 1.64 4.09 -1.15
C ILE A 90 2.88 3.51 -0.49
N VAL A 91 3.09 2.21 -0.66
CA VAL A 91 4.28 1.46 -0.27
C VAL A 91 5.10 1.16 -1.51
N LEU A 92 6.31 1.74 -1.60
CA LEU A 92 7.32 1.39 -2.59
C LEU A 92 8.27 0.36 -2.00
N PHE A 93 8.17 -0.90 -2.43
CA PHE A 93 9.07 -1.97 -2.00
C PHE A 93 10.21 -2.17 -3.01
N LEU A 94 11.32 -1.46 -2.79
CA LEU A 94 12.52 -1.58 -3.61
C LEU A 94 13.37 -2.77 -3.14
N THR A 95 13.33 -3.85 -3.91
CA THR A 95 14.06 -5.10 -3.64
C THR A 95 15.57 -5.01 -3.92
N THR A 96 15.97 -4.02 -4.71
CA THR A 96 17.37 -3.64 -4.99
C THR A 96 17.47 -2.11 -5.06
N TYR A 97 18.37 -1.57 -5.90
CA TYR A 97 18.33 -0.15 -6.30
C TYR A 97 17.36 0.06 -7.48
N LEU A 98 16.79 1.26 -7.60
CA LEU A 98 16.00 1.76 -8.73
C LEU A 98 16.37 3.23 -8.95
N THR A 99 16.37 3.72 -10.19
CA THR A 99 16.70 5.12 -10.48
C THR A 99 15.57 6.02 -9.99
N SER A 100 15.90 7.09 -9.25
CA SER A 100 14.93 8.06 -8.72
C SER A 100 14.77 9.31 -9.59
N SER A 101 15.35 9.30 -10.78
CA SER A 101 15.41 10.41 -11.74
C SER A 101 14.13 10.55 -12.57
#